data_AF-A0A9N9DW22-F1
#
_entry.id   AF-A0A9N9DW22-F1
#
_cell.length_a   1.000
_cell.length_b   1.000
_cell.length_c   1.000
_cell.angle_alpha   90.00
_cell.angle_beta   90.00
_cell.angle_gamma   90.00
#
_symmetry.space_group_name_H-M   'P 1'
#
loop_
_entity.id
_entity.type
_entity.pdbx_description
1 polymer ?
#
loop_
_entity_poly.entity_id
_entity_poly.type
_entity_poly.pdbx_seq_one_letter_code
_entity_poly.pdbx_strand_id
1 'polypeptide(L)' 'LTQLGRTNIVTHHIDTGNTKEIKQHYYRTSPKHESFIKEEIERLKEQGLIVPSHSPWTSPALVVGKANGKMRLVIDY' A
#
# COMPACT_ATOMS: atom_id res chain seq x y z
N LEU A 1 5.20 -20.07 -0.10
CA LEU A 1 4.91 -18.82 -0.83
C LEU A 1 6.02 -18.64 -1.84
N THR A 2 5.70 -18.58 -3.14
CA THR A 2 6.68 -18.38 -4.20
C THR A 2 7.28 -16.99 -4.08
N GLN A 3 8.61 -16.87 -4.18
CA GLN A 3 9.31 -15.59 -4.20
C GLN A 3 8.78 -14.74 -5.37
N LEU A 4 8.49 -13.46 -5.13
CA LEU A 4 8.10 -12.54 -6.19
C LEU A 4 9.31 -12.25 -7.10
N GLY A 5 9.08 -12.21 -8.41
CA GLY A 5 10.11 -11.83 -9.37
C GLY A 5 10.46 -10.34 -9.26
N ARG A 6 11.74 -10.01 -9.41
CA ARG A 6 12.25 -8.63 -9.45
C ARG A 6 13.30 -8.51 -10.54
N THR A 7 13.34 -7.37 -11.24
CA THR A 7 14.38 -7.04 -12.22
C THR A 7 14.91 -5.63 -11.98
N ASN A 8 16.18 -5.41 -12.31
CA ASN A 8 16.84 -4.11 -12.37
C ASN A 8 17.09 -3.64 -13.82
N ILE A 9 16.60 -4.39 -14.82
CA ILE A 9 16.81 -4.08 -16.25
C ILE A 9 16.01 -2.85 -16.69
N VAL A 10 14.82 -2.64 -16.13
CA VAL A 10 13.94 -1.52 -16.49
C VAL A 10 13.21 -1.00 -15.25
N THR A 11 13.00 0.32 -15.19
CA THR A 11 12.17 1.00 -14.19
C THR A 11 10.98 1.66 -14.88
N HIS A 12 9.80 1.56 -14.29
CA HIS A 12 8.62 2.27 -14.79
C HIS A 12 8.60 3.70 -14.26
N HIS A 13 8.49 4.67 -15.17
CA HIS A 13 8.26 6.07 -14.84
C HIS A 13 6.80 6.43 -15.09
N ILE A 14 6.15 7.08 -14.13
CA ILE A 14 4.77 7.56 -14.24
C ILE A 14 4.85 9.08 -14.43
N ASP A 15 4.44 9.56 -15.61
CA ASP A 15 4.35 10.99 -15.90
C ASP A 15 3.02 11.54 -15.36
N THR A 16 3.10 12.41 -14.35
CA THR A 16 1.94 13.07 -13.73
C THR A 16 1.62 14.43 -14.37
N GLY A 17 2.40 14.87 -15.36
CA GLY A 17 2.27 16.17 -16.02
C GLY A 17 2.29 17.33 -15.02
N ASN A 18 1.36 18.27 -15.17
CA ASN A 18 1.21 19.45 -14.31
C ASN A 18 0.24 19.23 -13.13
N THR A 19 -0.09 17.97 -12.82
CA THR A 19 -1.01 17.65 -11.72
C THR A 19 -0.36 18.00 -10.38
N LYS A 20 -1.09 18.76 -9.55
CA LYS A 20 -0.64 19.06 -8.19
C LYS A 20 -0.69 17.83 -7.31
N GLU A 21 0.20 17.78 -6.32
CA GLU A 21 0.20 16.74 -5.30
C GLU A 21 -1.16 16.61 -4.58
N ILE A 22 -1.60 15.37 -4.39
CA ILE A 22 -2.83 15.03 -3.68
C ILE A 22 -2.44 14.40 -2.34
N LYS A 23 -2.88 15.02 -1.24
CA LYS A 23 -2.64 14.55 0.13
C LYS A 23 -3.96 14.24 0.82
N GLN A 24 -4.41 13.00 0.71
CA GLN A 24 -5.64 12.55 1.37
C GLN A 24 -5.36 12.11 2.82
N HIS A 25 -6.35 12.35 3.69
CA HIS A 25 -6.32 11.91 5.07
C HIS A 25 -6.62 10.40 5.18
N TYR A 26 -6.01 9.75 6.16
CA TYR A 26 -6.35 8.37 6.51
C TYR A 26 -7.78 8.28 7.08
N TYR A 27 -8.46 7.17 6.82
CA TYR A 27 -9.76 6.90 7.42
C TYR A 27 -9.63 6.34 8.84
N ARG A 28 -10.62 6.67 9.69
CA ARG A 28 -10.77 5.98 10.97
C ARG A 28 -11.11 4.52 10.72
N THR A 29 -10.40 3.62 11.39
CA THR A 29 -10.57 2.17 11.23
C THR A 29 -10.76 1.49 12.58
N SER A 30 -11.36 0.30 12.58
CA SER A 30 -11.53 -0.47 13.82
C SER A 30 -10.17 -0.98 14.32
N PRO A 31 -10.00 -1.23 15.64
CA PRO A 31 -8.75 -1.77 16.16
C PRO A 31 -8.30 -3.07 15.46
N LYS A 32 -9.26 -3.94 15.11
CA LYS A 32 -8.99 -5.17 14.35
C LYS A 32 -8.37 -4.89 12.98
N HIS A 33 -8.92 -3.92 12.26
CA HIS A 33 -8.39 -3.53 10.95
C HIS A 33 -7.05 -2.83 11.08
N GLU A 34 -6.86 -2.00 12.10
CA GLU A 34 -5.58 -1.34 12.35
C GLU A 34 -4.45 -2.34 12.61
N SER A 35 -4.71 -3.37 13.44
CA SER A 35 -3.75 -4.46 13.67
C SER A 35 -3.41 -5.20 12.38
N PHE A 36 -4.41 -5.52 11.55
CA PHE A 36 -4.20 -6.16 10.26
C PHE A 36 -3.38 -5.29 9.29
N ILE A 37 -3.66 -3.99 9.21
CA ILE A 37 -2.90 -3.05 8.38
C ILE A 37 -1.43 -3.04 8.80
N LYS A 38 -1.15 -2.96 10.11
CA LYS A 38 0.23 -2.95 10.64
C LYS A 38 0.98 -4.23 10.30
N GLU A 39 0.36 -5.40 10.50
CA GLU A 39 0.96 -6.70 10.16
C GLU A 39 1.28 -6.80 8.66
N GLU A 40 0.34 -6.38 7.80
CA GLU A 40 0.54 -6.44 6.35
C GLU A 40 1.63 -5.45 5.88
N ILE A 41 1.71 -4.25 6.48
CA ILE A 41 2.79 -3.30 6.18
C ILE A 41 4.15 -3.90 6.52
N GLU A 42 4.32 -4.50 7.70
CA GLU A 42 5.60 -5.14 8.06
C GLU A 42 5.93 -6.30 7.14
N ARG A 43 4.95 -7.16 6.82
CA ARG A 43 5.13 -8.26 5.86
C ARG A 43 5.59 -7.76 4.48
N LEU A 44 5.00 -6.66 3.98
CA LEU A 44 5.38 -6.08 2.67
C LEU A 44 6.76 -5.42 2.71
N LYS A 45 7.13 -4.79 3.83
CA LYS A 45 8.48 -4.24 4.05
C LYS A 45 9.53 -5.34 4.09
N GLU A 46 9.29 -6.43 4.82
CA GLU A 46 10.19 -7.60 4.88
C GLU A 46 10.40 -8.24 3.51
N GLN A 47 9.37 -8.23 2.66
CA GLN A 47 9.45 -8.69 1.27
C GLN A 47 10.12 -7.68 0.32
N GLY A 48 10.44 -6.47 0.79
CA GLY A 48 11.06 -5.42 -0.02
C GLY A 48 10.12 -4.83 -1.08
N LEU A 49 8.80 -4.96 -0.90
CA LEU A 49 7.80 -4.46 -1.86
C LEU A 49 7.43 -2.99 -1.62
N ILE A 50 7.54 -2.52 -0.37
CA ILE A 50 7.29 -1.13 0.02
C ILE A 50 8.42 -0.63 0.90
N VAL A 51 8.58 0.70 0.96
CA VAL A 51 9.57 1.37 1.80
C VAL A 51 8.94 2.60 2.47
N PRO A 52 9.46 3.04 3.63
CA PRO A 52 9.12 4.34 4.19
C PRO A 52 9.43 5.46 3.19
N SER A 53 8.58 6.48 3.12
CA SER A 53 8.79 7.65 2.26
C SER A 53 8.27 8.93 2.90
N HIS A 54 8.84 10.06 2.48
CA HIS A 54 8.34 11.41 2.77
C HIS A 54 7.75 12.01 1.49
N SER A 55 6.63 11.44 1.04
CA SER A 55 5.96 11.85 -0.21
C SER A 55 5.01 13.02 0.02
N PRO A 56 4.92 13.99 -0.91
CA PRO A 56 3.83 14.97 -0.91
C PRO A 56 2.47 14.34 -1.31
N TRP A 57 2.50 13.13 -1.89
CA TRP A 57 1.33 12.34 -2.26
C TRP A 57 0.96 11.33 -1.19
N THR A 58 -0.32 11.29 -0.78
CA THR A 58 -0.84 10.27 0.14
C THR A 58 -2.24 9.83 -0.24
N SER A 59 -2.47 8.52 -0.20
CA SER A 59 -3.77 7.87 -0.40
C SER A 59 -4.10 7.01 0.82
N PRO A 60 -5.37 6.94 1.26
CA PRO A 60 -5.73 6.17 2.45
C PRO A 60 -5.68 4.67 2.20
N ALA A 61 -5.28 3.94 3.23
CA ALA A 61 -5.33 2.48 3.26
C ALA A 61 -6.63 1.98 3.89
N LEU A 62 -7.18 0.92 3.33
CA LEU A 62 -8.46 0.31 3.67
C LEU A 62 -8.31 -1.21 3.82
N VAL A 63 -9.26 -1.82 4.53
CA VAL A 63 -9.36 -3.28 4.66
C VAL A 63 -10.68 -3.73 4.06
N VAL A 64 -10.61 -4.66 3.11
CA VAL A 64 -11.79 -5.29 2.51
C VAL A 64 -11.81 -6.79 2.81
N GLY A 65 -13.01 -7.33 3.00
CA GLY A 65 -13.22 -8.77 3.13
C GLY A 65 -13.23 -9.45 1.76
N LYS A 66 -12.54 -10.58 1.64
CA LYS A 66 -12.67 -11.51 0.50
C LYS A 66 -13.79 -12.51 0.77
N ALA A 67 -14.36 -13.06 -0.30
CA ALA A 67 -15.37 -14.12 -0.21
C ALA A 67 -14.91 -15.36 0.57
N ASN A 68 -13.59 -15.63 0.61
CA ASN A 68 -13.01 -16.72 1.40
C ASN A 68 -12.75 -16.37 2.89
N GLY A 69 -13.30 -15.26 3.38
CA GLY A 69 -13.17 -14.82 4.78
C GLY A 69 -11.84 -14.13 5.11
N LYS A 70 -10.89 -14.04 4.18
CA LYS A 70 -9.60 -13.34 4.41
C LYS A 70 -9.76 -11.83 4.24
N MET A 71 -8.96 -11.07 4.98
CA MET A 71 -8.84 -9.63 4.79
C MET A 71 -7.83 -9.30 3.67
N ARG A 72 -7.99 -8.14 3.03
CA ARG A 72 -7.08 -7.59 2.02
C ARG A 72 -6.83 -6.12 2.33
N LEU A 73 -5.56 -5.73 2.34
CA LEU A 73 -5.13 -4.33 2.33
C LEU A 73 -5.37 -3.75 0.93
N VAL A 74 -6.03 -2.59 0.87
CA VAL A 74 -6.36 -1.87 -0.35
C VAL A 74 -5.93 -0.41 -0.19
N ILE A 75 -5.40 0.19 -1.26
CA ILE A 75 -5.12 1.62 -1.33
C ILE A 75 -6.17 2.25 -2.23
N ASP A 76 -6.79 3.34 -1.79
CA ASP A 76 -7.76 4.13 -2.56
C ASP A 76 -7.01 5.27 -3.27
N TYR A 77 -6.55 5.01 -4.49
CA TYR A 77 -5.71 5.93 -5.27
C TYR A 77 -6.53 7.04 -5.95
#